data_AF-A0AAV5D6F6-F1
#
_entry.id   AF-A0AAV5D6F6-F1
#
_cell.length_a   1.000
_cell.length_b   1.000
_cell.length_c   1.000
_cell.angle_alpha   90.00
_cell.angle_beta   90.00
_cell.angle_gamma   90.00
#
_symmetry.space_group_name_H-M   'P 1'
#
loop_
_entity.id
_entity.type
_entity.pdbx_description
1 polymer ?
#
loop_
_entity_poly.entity_id
_entity_poly.type
_entity_poly.pdbx_seq_one_letter_code
_entity_poly.pdbx_strand_id
1 'polypeptide(L)'
;MAAITAPPPPPPATSTSYRASCLRRRAPLIRLSSSSSSSPSPSPSSRFRPRRTSSSFSSWSLSSSSGDGSGGGGEILHVSPPPPPAAPPGAAVYVTLPADAVGPGGRVARRRAMAASLAALASAGVAGVAVELWWGVVERQGPGVYDWAGYLDLAAMARRCGLRVRAILAFHQCGAGPNDPLWIPLPEWVLEEMDKFPDLSYTNRYQQRNKEYISLGCDILPVLKGRKFKLEWAQEFMQASLSARAQIFGMQEWGNGGPAGTEGLQQNIEETRFFRSDGGCWDTPYGRFFLEWYSGMLILHGERLCMIADAVFSGTGVTISGKVAGIHWHYYTSSHPSELTAGYYNTLLRDGYLPIAQMFARYKTALCCSCFDLRDAERTDSESSPEGTLRQLVGAAKKCNLPLNGENSVTRLDDTSLNQVVRSSRLYSGRTSGTSFSFNYVRMNKSLFDFHNWSRFTKFVRQMSDARTFLARLDFRRGQRYLSSMSVVWVVSRACAYT
;
A
#
# COMPACT_ATOMS: atom_id res chain seq x y z
N MET A 1 -2.30 -1.10 -1.59
CA MET A 1 -2.87 -2.27 -0.90
C MET A 1 -3.36 -1.82 0.45
N ALA A 2 -4.67 -1.92 0.72
CA ALA A 2 -5.13 -1.93 2.09
C ALA A 2 -4.69 -3.29 2.66
N ALA A 3 -3.55 -3.31 3.34
CA ALA A 3 -3.26 -4.43 4.21
C ALA A 3 -4.34 -4.42 5.28
N ILE A 4 -4.94 -5.58 5.54
CA ILE A 4 -5.79 -5.77 6.71
C ILE A 4 -4.86 -5.61 7.92
N THR A 5 -4.68 -4.38 8.39
CA THR A 5 -4.04 -4.13 9.67
C THR A 5 -5.03 -4.57 10.73
N ALA A 6 -4.74 -5.67 11.41
CA ALA A 6 -5.45 -6.02 12.62
C ALA A 6 -5.33 -4.85 13.62
N PRO A 7 -6.41 -4.48 14.32
CA PRO A 7 -6.30 -3.53 15.42
C PRO A 7 -5.36 -4.08 16.50
N PRO A 8 -4.65 -3.21 17.24
CA PRO A 8 -3.81 -3.66 18.35
C PRO A 8 -4.64 -4.39 19.42
N PRO A 9 -4.07 -5.35 20.15
CA PRO A 9 -4.79 -6.10 21.18
C PRO A 9 -5.30 -5.16 22.29
N PRO A 10 -6.51 -5.39 22.84
CA PRO A 10 -7.04 -4.59 23.93
C PRO A 10 -6.21 -4.77 25.21
N PRO A 11 -6.13 -3.75 26.09
CA PRO A 11 -5.50 -3.90 27.40
C PRO A 11 -6.26 -4.93 28.27
N PRO A 12 -5.58 -5.60 29.22
CA PRO A 12 -6.19 -6.65 30.03
C PRO A 12 -7.37 -6.10 30.85
N ALA A 13 -8.51 -6.78 30.76
CA ALA A 13 -9.73 -6.39 31.45
C ALA A 13 -9.62 -6.66 32.96
N THR A 14 -9.70 -5.60 33.76
CA THR A 14 -9.98 -5.70 35.19
C THR A 14 -11.43 -6.14 35.39
N SER A 15 -11.62 -7.23 36.12
CA SER A 15 -12.93 -7.82 36.42
C SER A 15 -13.76 -6.91 37.34
N THR A 16 -14.97 -6.54 36.90
CA THR A 16 -16.05 -6.22 37.83
C THR A 16 -17.38 -6.66 37.24
N SER A 17 -18.03 -7.57 37.95
CA SER A 17 -19.31 -8.19 37.62
C SER A 17 -20.47 -7.20 37.75
N TYR A 18 -21.38 -7.14 36.77
CA TYR A 18 -22.77 -6.76 37.04
C TYR A 18 -23.75 -7.55 36.16
N ARG A 19 -24.83 -7.97 36.83
CA ARG A 19 -25.88 -8.91 36.38
C ARG A 19 -26.81 -8.34 35.31
N ALA A 20 -27.34 -9.27 34.52
CA ALA A 20 -28.31 -9.12 33.45
C ALA A 20 -29.70 -8.61 33.88
N SER A 21 -30.44 -8.03 32.94
CA SER A 21 -31.89 -8.15 32.84
C SER A 21 -32.38 -8.05 31.39
N CYS A 22 -33.15 -9.05 30.99
CA CYS A 22 -33.76 -9.22 29.66
C CYS A 22 -35.09 -8.46 29.58
N LEU A 23 -35.39 -7.79 28.46
CA LEU A 23 -36.78 -7.50 28.06
C LEU A 23 -36.92 -7.56 26.52
N ARG A 24 -37.76 -8.51 26.09
CA ARG A 24 -38.27 -8.69 24.72
C ARG A 24 -39.28 -7.60 24.37
N ARG A 25 -39.28 -7.08 23.14
CA ARG A 25 -40.49 -6.51 22.51
C ARG A 25 -40.62 -6.89 21.03
N ARG A 26 -41.87 -7.20 20.69
CA ARG A 26 -42.43 -7.76 19.44
C ARG A 26 -42.57 -6.71 18.34
N ALA A 27 -42.54 -7.18 17.09
CA ALA A 27 -42.96 -6.47 15.88
C ALA A 27 -44.49 -6.58 15.64
N PRO A 28 -45.08 -5.70 14.80
CA PRO A 28 -46.36 -5.97 14.14
C PRO A 28 -46.25 -6.10 12.60
N LEU A 29 -47.07 -7.02 12.10
CA LEU A 29 -47.42 -7.31 10.70
C LEU A 29 -48.53 -6.37 10.20
N ILE A 30 -48.49 -5.88 8.96
CA ILE A 30 -49.70 -5.49 8.20
C ILE A 30 -49.61 -5.89 6.71
N ARG A 31 -50.61 -6.72 6.36
CA ARG A 31 -51.32 -7.12 5.13
C ARG A 31 -50.95 -6.59 3.73
N LEU A 32 -50.97 -7.56 2.81
CA LEU A 32 -51.16 -7.49 1.36
C LEU A 32 -52.60 -7.08 0.98
N SER A 33 -52.71 -6.40 -0.17
CA SER A 33 -53.89 -6.48 -1.05
C SER A 33 -53.45 -6.35 -2.51
N SER A 34 -54.10 -7.17 -3.34
CA SER A 34 -53.87 -7.40 -4.76
C SER A 34 -54.99 -6.77 -5.60
N SER A 35 -54.66 -6.22 -6.77
CA SER A 35 -55.56 -6.25 -7.93
C SER A 35 -54.82 -6.02 -9.26
N SER A 36 -55.21 -6.87 -10.21
CA SER A 36 -55.02 -6.91 -11.66
C SER A 36 -55.35 -5.57 -12.36
N SER A 37 -54.94 -5.23 -13.59
CA SER A 37 -54.97 -6.02 -14.82
C SER A 37 -54.28 -5.31 -16.00
N SER A 38 -54.00 -6.09 -17.06
CA SER A 38 -54.11 -5.79 -18.51
C SER A 38 -53.08 -4.91 -19.23
N SER A 39 -52.29 -5.58 -20.08
CA SER A 39 -51.62 -5.11 -21.31
C SER A 39 -52.65 -4.75 -22.42
N PRO A 40 -52.28 -4.14 -23.58
CA PRO A 40 -51.48 -4.83 -24.61
C PRO A 40 -50.48 -3.96 -25.41
N SER A 41 -49.54 -4.66 -26.04
CA SER A 41 -48.59 -4.22 -27.07
C SER A 41 -49.28 -3.77 -28.37
N PRO A 42 -48.57 -3.07 -29.28
CA PRO A 42 -48.09 -3.78 -30.48
C PRO A 42 -46.70 -3.32 -31.01
N SER A 43 -46.06 -4.22 -31.75
CA SER A 43 -44.96 -3.99 -32.73
C SER A 43 -45.57 -3.74 -34.14
N PRO A 44 -44.86 -3.47 -35.28
CA PRO A 44 -43.45 -3.73 -35.58
C PRO A 44 -42.68 -2.75 -36.53
N SER A 45 -41.36 -2.96 -36.59
CA SER A 45 -40.43 -2.86 -37.74
C SER A 45 -40.36 -1.61 -38.65
N SER A 46 -39.16 -1.02 -38.77
CA SER A 46 -38.47 -0.90 -40.08
C SER A 46 -36.96 -0.62 -39.93
N ARG A 47 -36.22 -1.11 -40.93
CA ARG A 47 -34.76 -1.11 -41.12
C ARG A 47 -34.18 0.30 -41.23
N PHE A 48 -32.93 0.51 -40.80
CA PHE A 48 -31.87 1.07 -41.66
C PHE A 48 -30.49 0.76 -41.06
N ARG A 49 -29.56 0.32 -41.91
CA ARG A 49 -28.14 0.02 -41.63
C ARG A 49 -27.28 1.09 -42.36
N PRO A 50 -25.95 1.10 -42.21
CA PRO A 50 -25.17 2.13 -41.54
C PRO A 50 -24.46 3.12 -42.50
N ARG A 51 -23.89 4.22 -41.97
CA ARG A 51 -22.84 4.98 -42.67
C ARG A 51 -21.76 5.49 -41.70
N ARG A 52 -20.55 4.96 -41.87
CA ARG A 52 -19.26 5.51 -41.42
C ARG A 52 -18.70 6.37 -42.55
N THR A 53 -18.20 7.57 -42.24
CA THR A 53 -17.06 8.27 -42.89
C THR A 53 -16.81 9.54 -42.07
N SER A 54 -15.78 9.55 -41.21
CA SER A 54 -14.48 10.21 -41.43
C SER A 54 -14.55 11.75 -41.43
N SER A 55 -14.06 12.36 -40.35
CA SER A 55 -13.61 13.75 -40.36
C SER A 55 -12.18 13.81 -39.82
N SER A 56 -11.28 14.23 -40.72
CA SER A 56 -9.89 14.54 -40.47
C SER A 56 -9.77 15.79 -39.60
N PHE A 57 -8.87 15.75 -38.62
CA PHE A 57 -8.41 16.95 -37.92
C PHE A 57 -7.26 17.58 -38.70
N SER A 58 -7.48 18.80 -39.18
CA SER A 58 -6.47 19.69 -39.76
C SER A 58 -5.62 20.34 -38.66
N SER A 59 -4.32 20.13 -38.76
CA SER A 59 -3.26 20.78 -37.96
C SER A 59 -3.04 22.21 -38.45
N TRP A 60 -2.99 23.17 -37.52
CA TRP A 60 -2.47 24.51 -37.79
C TRP A 60 -1.00 24.57 -37.39
N SER A 61 -0.13 24.73 -38.38
CA SER A 61 1.29 25.02 -38.21
C SER A 61 1.51 26.51 -38.37
N LEU A 62 2.11 27.13 -37.36
CA LEU A 62 2.58 28.52 -37.40
C LEU A 62 3.97 28.55 -38.06
N SER A 63 4.04 29.25 -39.19
CA SER A 63 5.26 29.62 -39.90
C SER A 63 5.87 30.87 -39.29
N SER A 64 7.17 30.82 -38.93
CA SER A 64 7.99 32.01 -38.72
C SER A 64 9.23 31.95 -39.62
N SER A 65 9.37 33.01 -40.40
CA SER A 65 10.29 33.19 -41.51
C SER A 65 11.75 33.33 -41.06
N SER A 66 12.65 32.73 -41.83
CA SER A 66 14.10 32.89 -41.75
C SER A 66 14.52 34.18 -42.47
N GLY A 67 15.32 35.00 -41.80
CA GLY A 67 16.02 36.15 -42.36
C GLY A 67 17.49 36.08 -41.98
N ASP A 68 18.34 36.10 -43.00
CA ASP A 68 19.79 35.97 -42.97
C ASP A 68 20.47 37.30 -42.61
N GLY A 69 21.63 37.27 -41.97
CA GLY A 69 22.36 38.48 -41.56
C GLY A 69 23.62 38.21 -40.75
N SER A 70 24.77 38.18 -41.44
CA SER A 70 26.12 38.09 -40.87
C SER A 70 26.54 39.36 -40.11
N GLY A 71 27.28 39.18 -39.00
CA GLY A 71 28.01 40.25 -38.32
C GLY A 71 28.85 39.71 -37.15
N GLY A 72 30.17 39.71 -37.30
CA GLY A 72 31.12 39.19 -36.31
C GLY A 72 31.36 40.13 -35.11
N GLY A 73 31.62 39.53 -33.95
CA GLY A 73 32.12 40.17 -32.74
C GLY A 73 32.60 39.11 -31.76
N GLY A 74 33.89 39.15 -31.40
CA GLY A 74 34.56 38.11 -30.61
C GLY A 74 34.05 37.99 -29.18
N GLU A 75 33.89 36.74 -28.71
CA GLU A 75 33.50 36.42 -27.35
C GLU A 75 34.67 35.73 -26.62
N ILE A 76 35.06 36.30 -25.48
CA ILE A 76 36.10 35.78 -24.58
C ILE A 76 35.60 34.47 -23.98
N LEU A 77 36.24 33.35 -24.32
CA LEU A 77 35.94 32.04 -23.75
C LEU A 77 36.35 32.00 -22.27
N HIS A 78 35.43 32.32 -21.37
CA HIS A 78 35.52 31.91 -19.97
C HIS A 78 35.33 30.38 -19.89
N VAL A 79 36.45 29.66 -19.83
CA VAL A 79 36.45 28.24 -19.49
C VAL A 79 36.11 28.13 -18.00
N SER A 80 34.86 27.81 -17.69
CA SER A 80 34.44 27.42 -16.33
C SER A 80 35.18 26.15 -15.92
N PRO A 81 35.74 26.06 -14.70
CA PRO A 81 36.34 24.82 -14.22
C PRO A 81 35.28 23.71 -14.17
N PRO A 82 35.66 22.45 -14.43
CA PRO A 82 34.71 21.34 -14.39
C PRO A 82 34.07 21.26 -13.00
N PRO A 83 32.76 20.98 -12.92
CA PRO A 83 32.10 20.83 -11.64
C PRO A 83 32.80 19.72 -10.84
N PRO A 84 32.97 19.90 -9.51
CA PRO A 84 33.50 18.83 -8.68
C PRO A 84 32.64 17.57 -8.86
N PRO A 85 33.23 16.38 -8.78
CA PRO A 85 32.49 15.13 -8.94
C PRO A 85 31.27 15.13 -8.01
N ALA A 86 30.09 14.89 -8.58
CA ALA A 86 28.83 14.91 -7.84
C ALA A 86 28.92 13.92 -6.67
N ALA A 87 28.87 14.44 -5.44
CA ALA A 87 28.67 13.60 -4.27
C ALA A 87 27.37 12.79 -4.47
N PRO A 88 27.32 11.50 -4.10
CA PRO A 88 26.10 10.72 -4.24
C PRO A 88 24.97 11.43 -3.50
N PRO A 89 23.83 11.76 -4.12
CA PRO A 89 22.79 12.51 -3.43
C PRO A 89 22.31 11.72 -2.20
N GLY A 90 22.19 12.39 -1.06
CA GLY A 90 21.57 11.80 0.12
C GLY A 90 20.12 11.40 -0.15
N ALA A 91 19.50 10.72 0.81
CA ALA A 91 18.12 10.27 0.72
C ALA A 91 17.15 11.46 0.83
N ALA A 92 16.31 11.67 -0.20
CA ALA A 92 15.27 12.69 -0.15
C ALA A 92 14.22 12.34 0.91
N VAL A 93 13.86 13.32 1.76
CA VAL A 93 12.80 13.18 2.76
C VAL A 93 11.51 13.83 2.26
N TYR A 94 10.42 13.10 2.36
CA TYR A 94 9.05 13.56 2.13
C TYR A 94 8.27 13.51 3.43
N VAL A 95 7.18 14.27 3.51
CA VAL A 95 6.28 14.25 4.68
C VAL A 95 4.84 14.04 4.23
N THR A 96 4.18 13.01 4.76
CA THR A 96 2.74 12.80 4.55
C THR A 96 1.95 13.89 5.28
N LEU A 97 1.07 14.59 4.57
CA LEU A 97 0.17 15.60 5.15
C LEU A 97 -0.91 14.97 6.05
N PRO A 98 -1.65 15.71 6.88
CA PRO A 98 -2.83 15.21 7.59
C PRO A 98 -3.82 14.45 6.68
N ALA A 99 -4.49 13.41 7.19
CA ALA A 99 -5.45 12.64 6.38
C ALA A 99 -6.63 13.52 5.93
N ASP A 100 -7.02 14.47 6.79
CA ASP A 100 -8.03 15.49 6.56
C ASP A 100 -7.50 16.74 5.84
N ALA A 101 -6.31 16.69 5.22
CA ALA A 101 -5.73 17.86 4.51
C ALA A 101 -6.69 18.45 3.47
N VAL A 102 -7.49 17.61 2.83
CA VAL A 102 -8.69 18.02 2.08
C VAL A 102 -9.89 17.42 2.80
N GLY A 103 -10.76 18.29 3.33
CA GLY A 103 -11.92 17.85 4.08
C GLY A 103 -13.03 17.28 3.20
N PRO A 104 -14.11 16.71 3.80
CA PRO A 104 -15.21 16.07 3.07
C PRO A 104 -15.88 16.96 2.02
N GLY A 105 -15.85 18.29 2.21
CA GLY A 105 -16.36 19.27 1.26
C GLY A 105 -15.48 19.50 0.02
N GLY A 106 -14.39 18.76 -0.16
CA GLY A 106 -13.48 18.92 -1.31
C GLY A 106 -12.60 20.17 -1.25
N ARG A 107 -12.36 20.72 -0.05
CA ARG A 107 -11.57 21.95 0.17
C ARG A 107 -10.42 21.70 1.12
N VAL A 108 -9.32 22.43 0.95
CA VAL A 108 -8.15 22.35 1.82
C VAL A 108 -8.52 22.76 3.25
N ALA A 109 -8.36 21.84 4.20
CA ALA A 109 -8.60 22.12 5.60
C ALA A 109 -7.54 23.08 6.15
N ARG A 110 -7.97 24.01 7.02
CA ARG A 110 -7.05 24.92 7.74
C ARG A 110 -6.04 25.61 6.81
N ARG A 111 -6.49 26.08 5.63
CA ARG A 111 -5.66 26.56 4.51
C ARG A 111 -4.49 27.48 4.89
N ARG A 112 -4.71 28.45 5.79
CA ARG A 112 -3.63 29.35 6.28
C ARG A 112 -2.55 28.60 7.06
N ALA A 113 -2.96 27.74 7.99
CA ALA A 113 -2.03 26.91 8.76
C ALA A 113 -1.30 25.92 7.85
N MET A 114 -2.00 25.29 6.90
CA MET A 114 -1.39 24.42 5.89
C MET A 114 -0.31 25.16 5.08
N ALA A 115 -0.57 26.39 4.64
CA ALA A 115 0.43 27.21 3.93
C ALA A 115 1.69 27.44 4.79
N ALA A 116 1.51 27.81 6.06
CA ALA A 116 2.61 28.02 7.00
C ALA A 116 3.40 26.73 7.25
N SER A 117 2.70 25.59 7.42
CA SER A 117 3.33 24.27 7.59
C SER A 117 4.17 23.87 6.37
N LEU A 118 3.66 24.07 5.14
CA LEU A 118 4.41 23.79 3.92
C LEU A 118 5.66 24.66 3.81
N ALA A 119 5.56 25.97 4.12
CA ALA A 119 6.71 26.86 4.14
C ALA A 119 7.76 26.43 5.18
N ALA A 120 7.33 26.02 6.37
CA ALA A 120 8.23 25.51 7.41
C ALA A 120 8.95 24.23 6.96
N LEU A 121 8.23 23.28 6.35
CA LEU A 121 8.81 22.04 5.82
C LEU A 121 9.85 22.33 4.72
N ALA A 122 9.55 23.25 3.80
CA ALA A 122 10.50 23.68 2.78
C ALA A 122 11.79 24.25 3.41
N SER A 123 11.66 25.15 4.39
CA SER A 123 12.80 25.73 5.12
C SER A 123 13.61 24.70 5.91
N ALA A 124 13.00 23.57 6.29
CA ALA A 124 13.69 22.44 6.93
C ALA A 124 14.53 21.59 5.96
N GLY A 125 14.41 21.81 4.64
CA GLY A 125 15.07 21.02 3.61
C GLY A 125 14.31 19.76 3.20
N VAL A 126 13.01 19.68 3.51
CA VAL A 126 12.13 18.59 3.04
C VAL A 126 11.99 18.68 1.53
N ALA A 127 12.11 17.55 0.84
CA ALA A 127 12.14 17.51 -0.62
C ALA A 127 10.74 17.52 -1.27
N GLY A 128 9.70 17.22 -0.50
CA GLY A 128 8.32 17.21 -0.95
C GLY A 128 7.34 16.71 0.10
N VAL A 129 6.07 16.67 -0.26
CA VAL A 129 4.98 16.18 0.59
C VAL A 129 4.25 15.03 -0.09
N ALA A 130 3.72 14.11 0.71
CA ALA A 130 2.82 13.06 0.25
C ALA A 130 1.38 13.39 0.65
N VAL A 131 0.45 13.20 -0.29
CA VAL A 131 -0.96 13.53 -0.12
C VAL A 131 -1.80 12.34 -0.54
N GLU A 132 -2.70 11.91 0.33
CA GLU A 132 -3.72 10.90 0.02
C GLU A 132 -4.87 11.56 -0.74
N LEU A 133 -5.10 11.09 -1.96
CA LEU A 133 -6.22 11.48 -2.81
C LEU A 133 -7.37 10.50 -2.51
N TRP A 134 -8.18 10.83 -1.51
CA TRP A 134 -9.28 9.99 -1.05
C TRP A 134 -10.38 9.86 -2.10
N TRP A 135 -10.66 8.62 -2.50
CA TRP A 135 -11.73 8.32 -3.46
C TRP A 135 -13.08 8.86 -2.97
N GLY A 136 -13.41 8.62 -1.70
CA GLY A 136 -14.64 9.11 -1.06
C GLY A 136 -14.77 10.63 -0.97
N VAL A 137 -13.70 11.40 -1.18
CA VAL A 137 -13.75 12.87 -1.26
C VAL A 137 -13.85 13.33 -2.71
N VAL A 138 -13.06 12.74 -3.61
CA VAL A 138 -12.98 13.14 -5.01
C VAL A 138 -14.26 12.81 -5.76
N GLU A 139 -14.79 11.60 -5.61
CA GLU A 139 -15.97 11.10 -6.35
C GLU A 139 -17.22 11.04 -5.45
N ARG A 140 -17.32 11.98 -4.51
CA ARG A 140 -18.34 11.98 -3.46
C ARG A 140 -19.77 12.25 -3.95
N GLN A 141 -19.92 13.02 -5.03
CA GLN A 141 -21.23 13.44 -5.53
C GLN A 141 -21.94 12.33 -6.31
N GLY A 142 -21.16 11.40 -6.86
CA GLY A 142 -21.69 10.30 -7.64
C GLY A 142 -20.70 9.81 -8.68
N PRO A 143 -21.05 8.71 -9.35
CA PRO A 143 -20.13 8.02 -10.23
C PRO A 143 -19.74 8.86 -11.47
N GLY A 144 -18.45 9.06 -11.70
CA GLY A 144 -17.90 9.89 -12.78
C GLY A 144 -17.94 11.39 -12.51
N VAL A 145 -18.39 11.81 -11.33
CA VAL A 145 -18.44 13.22 -10.93
C VAL A 145 -17.27 13.51 -9.99
N TYR A 146 -16.15 13.91 -10.58
CA TYR A 146 -14.90 14.15 -9.86
C TYR A 146 -14.74 15.62 -9.48
N ASP A 147 -14.49 15.89 -8.21
CA ASP A 147 -14.07 17.20 -7.72
C ASP A 147 -12.64 17.15 -7.18
N TRP A 148 -11.73 17.75 -7.94
CA TRP A 148 -10.30 17.83 -7.65
C TRP A 148 -9.88 19.16 -7.02
N ALA A 149 -10.80 20.10 -6.80
CA ALA A 149 -10.45 21.49 -6.50
C ALA A 149 -9.53 21.64 -5.27
N GLY A 150 -9.86 20.98 -4.15
CA GLY A 150 -9.04 21.02 -2.94
C GLY A 150 -7.64 20.42 -3.12
N TYR A 151 -7.52 19.33 -3.89
CA TYR A 151 -6.23 18.70 -4.14
C TYR A 151 -5.35 19.51 -5.10
N LEU A 152 -5.95 20.13 -6.12
CA LEU A 152 -5.26 21.06 -7.02
C LEU A 152 -4.77 22.30 -6.27
N ASP A 153 -5.59 22.85 -5.37
CA ASP A 153 -5.20 23.96 -4.49
C ASP A 153 -4.00 23.58 -3.62
N LEU A 154 -4.02 22.39 -3.03
CA LEU A 154 -2.95 21.87 -2.18
C LEU A 154 -1.65 21.64 -2.96
N ALA A 155 -1.73 21.08 -4.17
CA ALA A 155 -0.58 20.92 -5.06
C ALA A 155 0.00 22.28 -5.48
N ALA A 156 -0.85 23.26 -5.78
CA ALA A 156 -0.42 24.63 -6.08
C ALA A 156 0.25 25.30 -4.87
N MET A 157 -0.23 25.06 -3.66
CA MET A 157 0.41 25.52 -2.42
C MET A 157 1.80 24.91 -2.24
N ALA A 158 1.94 23.58 -2.38
CA ALA A 158 3.23 22.90 -2.28
C ALA A 158 4.23 23.40 -3.33
N ARG A 159 3.79 23.57 -4.58
CA ARG A 159 4.61 24.12 -5.68
C ARG A 159 5.15 25.52 -5.37
N ARG A 160 4.35 26.40 -4.77
CA ARG A 160 4.80 27.76 -4.36
C ARG A 160 5.90 27.73 -3.32
N CYS A 161 6.00 26.67 -2.52
CA CYS A 161 7.07 26.45 -1.56
C CYS A 161 8.26 25.67 -2.13
N GLY A 162 8.26 25.33 -3.43
CA GLY A 162 9.30 24.51 -4.05
C GLY A 162 9.25 23.02 -3.66
N LEU A 163 8.14 22.56 -3.08
CA LEU A 163 7.98 21.18 -2.64
C LEU A 163 7.43 20.31 -3.78
N ARG A 164 8.03 19.12 -3.98
CA ARG A 164 7.45 18.07 -4.84
C ARG A 164 6.20 17.46 -4.20
N VAL A 165 5.33 16.88 -5.00
CA VAL A 165 4.11 16.20 -4.52
C VAL A 165 4.15 14.72 -4.88
N ARG A 166 3.91 13.86 -3.90
CA ARG A 166 3.58 12.45 -4.08
C ARG A 166 2.08 12.28 -3.89
N ALA A 167 1.39 11.85 -4.95
CA ALA A 167 -0.03 11.53 -4.88
C ALA A 167 -0.22 10.05 -4.53
N ILE A 168 -0.90 9.76 -3.43
CA ILE A 168 -1.30 8.42 -3.03
C ILE A 168 -2.76 8.25 -3.45
N LEU A 169 -3.04 7.39 -4.43
CA LEU A 169 -4.42 7.08 -4.83
C LEU A 169 -5.10 6.23 -3.74
N ALA A 170 -5.89 6.87 -2.89
CA ALA A 170 -6.48 6.25 -1.72
C ALA A 170 -7.88 5.72 -2.04
N PHE A 171 -7.92 4.56 -2.70
CA PHE A 171 -9.14 3.78 -2.99
C PHE A 171 -9.64 2.96 -1.78
N HIS A 172 -9.33 3.40 -0.56
CA HIS A 172 -9.64 2.72 0.69
C HIS A 172 -10.20 3.72 1.72
N GLN A 173 -10.85 3.20 2.76
CA GLN A 173 -11.30 3.97 3.91
C GLN A 173 -10.13 4.42 4.79
N CYS A 174 -10.23 5.63 5.34
CA CYS A 174 -9.46 6.09 6.50
C CYS A 174 -10.28 5.90 7.78
N GLY A 175 -9.63 5.51 8.87
CA GLY A 175 -10.23 5.40 10.20
C GLY A 175 -11.09 4.15 10.41
N ALA A 176 -11.46 3.87 11.66
CA ALA A 176 -12.14 2.63 12.05
C ALA A 176 -13.67 2.62 11.80
N GLY A 177 -14.25 3.76 11.43
CA GLY A 177 -15.69 3.90 11.20
C GLY A 177 -16.23 5.25 11.66
N PRO A 178 -17.56 5.45 11.67
CA PRO A 178 -18.21 6.75 11.89
C PRO A 178 -17.84 7.49 13.18
N ASN A 179 -17.39 6.77 14.20
CA ASN A 179 -17.00 7.34 15.50
C ASN A 179 -15.53 7.80 15.53
N ASP A 180 -14.75 7.51 14.49
CA ASP A 180 -13.36 7.94 14.35
C ASP A 180 -13.32 9.38 13.79
N PRO A 181 -12.66 10.34 14.47
CA PRO A 181 -12.51 11.70 13.97
C PRO A 181 -11.81 11.82 12.60
N LEU A 182 -11.08 10.79 12.18
CA LEU A 182 -10.38 10.72 10.90
C LEU A 182 -11.10 9.80 9.90
N TRP A 183 -12.39 9.50 10.12
CA TRP A 183 -13.15 8.64 9.23
C TRP A 183 -13.39 9.29 7.88
N ILE A 184 -12.84 8.68 6.84
CA ILE A 184 -13.07 9.05 5.43
C ILE A 184 -13.45 7.75 4.73
N PRO A 185 -14.74 7.48 4.50
CA PRO A 185 -15.17 6.23 3.88
C PRO A 185 -14.88 6.19 2.37
N LEU A 186 -15.20 5.05 1.75
CA LEU A 186 -15.42 4.99 0.30
C LEU A 186 -16.58 5.94 -0.09
N PRO A 187 -16.74 6.30 -1.39
CA PRO A 187 -17.88 7.13 -1.79
C PRO A 187 -19.21 6.51 -1.37
N GLU A 188 -20.16 7.33 -0.92
CA GLU A 188 -21.44 6.85 -0.38
C GLU A 188 -22.17 5.93 -1.37
N TRP A 189 -22.20 6.30 -2.65
CA TRP A 189 -22.81 5.50 -3.71
C TRP A 189 -22.16 4.11 -3.88
N VAL A 190 -20.89 3.93 -3.48
CA VAL A 190 -20.22 2.63 -3.47
C VAL A 190 -20.67 1.83 -2.26
N LEU A 191 -20.76 2.46 -1.08
CA LEU A 191 -21.24 1.81 0.14
C LEU A 191 -22.68 1.30 -0.04
N GLU A 192 -23.54 2.11 -0.66
CA GLU A 192 -24.91 1.71 -1.01
C GLU A 192 -24.95 0.48 -1.93
N GLU A 193 -24.01 0.37 -2.87
CA GLU A 193 -23.89 -0.83 -3.73
C GLU A 193 -23.33 -2.02 -2.94
N MET A 194 -22.40 -1.81 -2.00
CA MET A 194 -21.89 -2.86 -1.11
C MET A 194 -22.96 -3.36 -0.13
N ASP A 195 -23.94 -2.53 0.23
CA ASP A 195 -25.12 -2.94 0.99
C ASP A 195 -26.09 -3.80 0.17
N LYS A 196 -26.25 -3.49 -1.12
CA LYS A 196 -27.06 -4.30 -2.06
C LYS A 196 -26.35 -5.60 -2.44
N PHE A 197 -25.03 -5.56 -2.56
CA PHE A 197 -24.19 -6.65 -3.06
C PHE A 197 -23.04 -6.92 -2.08
N PRO A 198 -23.27 -7.72 -1.02
CA PRO A 198 -22.30 -7.94 0.04
C PRO A 198 -20.94 -8.50 -0.42
N ASP A 199 -20.91 -9.22 -1.55
CA ASP A 199 -19.71 -9.84 -2.09
C ASP A 199 -18.70 -8.85 -2.68
N LEU A 200 -19.10 -7.59 -2.87
CA LEU A 200 -18.17 -6.50 -3.18
C LEU A 200 -17.15 -6.26 -2.05
N SER A 201 -17.46 -6.70 -0.84
CA SER A 201 -16.62 -6.56 0.35
C SER A 201 -15.70 -7.77 0.53
N TYR A 202 -14.50 -7.56 1.07
CA TYR A 202 -13.75 -8.68 1.64
C TYR A 202 -14.56 -9.31 2.77
N THR A 203 -14.60 -10.63 2.77
CA THR A 203 -15.50 -11.41 3.63
C THR A 203 -14.72 -12.51 4.30
N ASN A 204 -14.78 -12.57 5.63
CA ASN A 204 -14.13 -13.65 6.36
C ASN A 204 -15.04 -14.90 6.44
N ARG A 205 -14.50 -15.99 6.97
CA ARG A 205 -15.23 -17.26 7.13
C ARG A 205 -16.48 -17.18 8.03
N TYR A 206 -16.57 -16.15 8.88
CA TYR A 206 -17.72 -15.88 9.74
C TYR A 206 -18.75 -14.95 9.09
N GLN A 207 -18.65 -14.72 7.77
CA GLN A 207 -19.51 -13.83 6.99
C GLN A 207 -19.45 -12.36 7.41
N GLN A 208 -18.42 -11.96 8.17
CA GLN A 208 -18.21 -10.56 8.50
C GLN A 208 -17.60 -9.85 7.28
N ARG A 209 -18.19 -8.71 6.93
CA ARG A 209 -17.86 -7.92 5.75
C ARG A 209 -17.00 -6.73 6.13
N ASN A 210 -15.87 -6.56 5.44
CA ASN A 210 -15.03 -5.38 5.54
C ASN A 210 -15.31 -4.45 4.34
N LYS A 211 -15.87 -3.26 4.62
CA LYS A 211 -16.23 -2.24 3.63
C LYS A 211 -15.15 -1.18 3.39
N GLU A 212 -13.94 -1.39 3.90
CA GLU A 212 -12.84 -0.43 3.77
C GLU A 212 -12.24 -0.43 2.35
N TYR A 213 -12.45 -1.49 1.56
CA TYR A 213 -11.93 -1.64 0.21
C TYR A 213 -12.80 -2.62 -0.60
N ILE A 214 -12.82 -2.50 -1.93
CA ILE A 214 -13.52 -3.44 -2.82
C ILE A 214 -12.69 -4.72 -2.99
N SER A 215 -13.30 -5.88 -2.80
CA SER A 215 -12.65 -7.18 -2.98
C SER A 215 -11.96 -7.31 -4.34
N LEU A 216 -10.73 -7.84 -4.38
CA LEU A 216 -10.01 -8.12 -5.63
C LEU A 216 -10.74 -9.14 -6.54
N GLY A 217 -11.72 -9.87 -5.98
CA GLY A 217 -12.61 -10.73 -6.77
C GLY A 217 -13.47 -9.95 -7.76
N CYS A 218 -13.59 -8.63 -7.58
CA CYS A 218 -14.31 -7.74 -8.46
C CYS A 218 -13.45 -7.16 -9.61
N ASP A 219 -12.14 -7.39 -9.65
CA ASP A 219 -11.23 -6.72 -10.59
C ASP A 219 -11.64 -6.86 -12.07
N ILE A 220 -12.17 -8.03 -12.45
CA ILE A 220 -12.47 -8.37 -13.85
C ILE A 220 -13.95 -8.23 -14.19
N LEU A 221 -14.79 -7.93 -13.20
CA LEU A 221 -16.23 -7.87 -13.35
C LEU A 221 -16.70 -6.40 -13.28
N PRO A 222 -17.51 -5.92 -14.23
CA PRO A 222 -18.03 -4.55 -14.19
C PRO A 222 -19.17 -4.45 -13.17
N VAL A 223 -18.83 -4.51 -11.88
CA VAL A 223 -19.80 -4.68 -10.78
C VAL A 223 -20.50 -3.39 -10.35
N LEU A 224 -19.88 -2.23 -10.57
CA LEU A 224 -20.45 -0.94 -10.19
C LEU A 224 -21.37 -0.38 -11.31
N LYS A 225 -22.47 0.28 -10.90
CA LYS A 225 -23.48 0.98 -11.74
C LYS A 225 -24.58 0.12 -12.37
N GLY A 226 -25.06 -0.95 -11.72
CA GLY A 226 -26.22 -1.70 -12.24
C GLY A 226 -26.04 -2.24 -13.67
N ARG A 227 -24.78 -2.46 -14.11
CA ARG A 227 -24.50 -3.18 -15.36
C ARG A 227 -25.00 -4.60 -15.18
N LYS A 228 -26.22 -4.83 -15.66
CA LYS A 228 -27.05 -6.01 -15.45
C LYS A 228 -26.38 -7.28 -15.96
N PHE A 229 -25.55 -7.89 -15.14
CA PHE A 229 -25.33 -9.33 -15.16
C PHE A 229 -25.54 -9.82 -13.73
N LYS A 230 -26.10 -11.03 -13.58
CA LYS A 230 -26.51 -11.65 -12.29
C LYS A 230 -25.49 -11.34 -11.18
N LEU A 231 -25.92 -11.12 -9.95
CA LEU A 231 -25.15 -10.42 -8.90
C LEU A 231 -24.79 -11.31 -7.71
N GLU A 232 -23.95 -12.33 -7.92
CA GLU A 232 -23.41 -13.20 -6.84
C GLU A 232 -21.87 -13.42 -6.97
N TRP A 233 -21.19 -12.70 -7.87
CA TRP A 233 -19.94 -13.23 -8.44
C TRP A 233 -18.62 -12.94 -7.73
N ALA A 234 -18.49 -12.05 -6.74
CA ALA A 234 -17.14 -11.69 -6.28
C ALA A 234 -16.55 -12.72 -5.30
N GLN A 235 -17.34 -13.17 -4.32
CA GLN A 235 -17.01 -14.31 -3.49
C GLN A 235 -17.05 -15.61 -4.31
N GLU A 236 -18.06 -15.76 -5.20
CA GLU A 236 -18.11 -16.87 -6.14
C GLU A 236 -16.93 -16.88 -7.11
N PHE A 237 -16.37 -15.74 -7.50
CA PHE A 237 -15.22 -15.69 -8.39
C PHE A 237 -13.98 -16.20 -7.66
N MET A 238 -13.77 -15.78 -6.42
CA MET A 238 -12.69 -16.34 -5.60
C MET A 238 -12.87 -17.86 -5.44
N GLN A 239 -14.09 -18.30 -5.15
CA GLN A 239 -14.40 -19.73 -5.04
C GLN A 239 -14.20 -20.47 -6.36
N ALA A 240 -14.71 -19.95 -7.47
CA ALA A 240 -14.62 -20.53 -8.81
C ALA A 240 -13.19 -20.54 -9.33
N SER A 241 -12.40 -19.50 -9.03
CA SER A 241 -10.97 -19.43 -9.31
C SER A 241 -10.21 -20.54 -8.57
N LEU A 242 -10.50 -20.73 -7.28
CA LEU A 242 -9.93 -21.82 -6.49
C LEU A 242 -10.33 -23.19 -7.05
N SER A 243 -11.61 -23.39 -7.33
CA SER A 243 -12.14 -24.63 -7.92
C SER A 243 -11.52 -24.95 -9.28
N ALA A 244 -11.39 -23.95 -10.16
CA ALA A 244 -10.76 -24.12 -11.47
C ALA A 244 -9.27 -24.46 -11.32
N ARG A 245 -8.55 -23.82 -10.39
CA ARG A 245 -7.15 -24.14 -10.08
C ARG A 245 -7.01 -25.57 -9.55
N ALA A 246 -7.93 -26.01 -8.70
CA ALA A 246 -7.98 -27.37 -8.15
C ALA A 246 -8.22 -28.43 -9.24
N GLN A 247 -9.12 -28.15 -10.18
CA GLN A 247 -9.38 -29.00 -11.35
C GLN A 247 -8.15 -29.14 -12.25
N ILE A 248 -7.47 -28.03 -12.56
CA ILE A 248 -6.23 -28.05 -13.37
C ILE A 248 -5.13 -28.87 -12.67
N PHE A 249 -5.07 -28.83 -11.34
CA PHE A 249 -4.10 -29.58 -10.55
C PHE A 249 -4.49 -31.07 -10.37
N GLY A 250 -5.70 -31.46 -10.81
CA GLY A 250 -6.20 -32.83 -10.68
C GLY A 250 -6.79 -33.20 -9.31
N MET A 251 -6.94 -32.22 -8.40
CA MET A 251 -7.39 -32.43 -7.01
C MET A 251 -8.68 -31.65 -6.74
N GLN A 252 -9.81 -32.09 -7.31
CA GLN A 252 -11.07 -31.33 -7.30
C GLN A 252 -11.55 -30.96 -5.89
N GLU A 253 -11.35 -31.84 -4.92
CA GLU A 253 -11.76 -31.66 -3.53
C GLU A 253 -11.03 -30.50 -2.81
N TRP A 254 -9.86 -30.09 -3.31
CA TRP A 254 -9.14 -28.91 -2.80
C TRP A 254 -9.83 -27.60 -3.18
N GLY A 255 -10.74 -27.65 -4.16
CA GLY A 255 -11.52 -26.53 -4.64
C GLY A 255 -12.71 -26.15 -3.75
N ASN A 256 -13.01 -26.90 -2.69
CA ASN A 256 -14.27 -26.76 -1.94
C ASN A 256 -14.32 -25.57 -0.96
N GLY A 257 -13.19 -24.88 -0.74
CA GLY A 257 -13.13 -23.71 0.13
C GLY A 257 -11.75 -23.49 0.76
N GLY A 258 -11.69 -22.50 1.64
CA GLY A 258 -10.48 -22.20 2.41
C GLY A 258 -10.08 -23.31 3.40
N PRO A 259 -8.86 -23.26 3.92
CA PRO A 259 -8.31 -24.31 4.78
C PRO A 259 -9.10 -24.48 6.08
N ALA A 260 -9.41 -25.74 6.40
CA ALA A 260 -9.97 -26.14 7.69
C ALA A 260 -8.94 -25.95 8.82
N GLY A 261 -9.43 -25.77 10.06
CA GLY A 261 -8.55 -25.69 11.22
C GLY A 261 -7.76 -24.38 11.37
N THR A 262 -8.19 -23.32 10.69
CA THR A 262 -7.82 -21.92 10.98
C THR A 262 -8.70 -21.30 12.09
N GLU A 263 -9.41 -22.15 12.85
CA GLU A 263 -10.29 -21.74 13.94
C GLU A 263 -9.46 -21.49 15.19
N GLY A 264 -9.41 -20.24 15.65
CA GLY A 264 -8.65 -19.86 16.83
C GLY A 264 -8.97 -18.43 17.24
N LEU A 265 -8.78 -18.12 18.52
CA LEU A 265 -8.71 -16.74 18.98
C LEU A 265 -7.58 -16.04 18.20
N GLN A 266 -7.78 -14.79 17.80
CA GLN A 266 -6.77 -13.97 17.10
C GLN A 266 -5.40 -13.93 17.80
N GLN A 267 -5.32 -14.36 19.06
CA GLN A 267 -4.15 -14.29 19.91
C GLN A 267 -3.15 -15.44 19.73
N ASN A 268 -3.55 -16.60 19.19
CA ASN A 268 -2.67 -17.78 19.04
C ASN A 268 -2.82 -18.42 17.65
N ILE A 269 -2.76 -17.62 16.59
CA ILE A 269 -2.99 -18.10 15.22
C ILE A 269 -1.93 -19.15 14.83
N GLU A 270 -0.71 -18.97 15.29
CA GLU A 270 0.44 -19.87 15.16
C GLU A 270 0.22 -21.25 15.79
N GLU A 271 -0.70 -21.40 16.76
CA GLU A 271 -0.98 -22.72 17.37
C GLU A 271 -2.09 -23.48 16.64
N THR A 272 -2.80 -22.84 15.71
CA THR A 272 -3.92 -23.46 15.00
C THR A 272 -3.46 -24.65 14.16
N ARG A 273 -4.38 -25.58 13.88
CA ARG A 273 -4.11 -26.80 13.09
C ARG A 273 -3.47 -26.48 11.74
N PHE A 274 -3.84 -25.36 11.14
CA PHE A 274 -3.27 -24.96 9.86
C PHE A 274 -1.84 -24.41 9.99
N PHE A 275 -1.57 -23.53 10.95
CA PHE A 275 -0.32 -22.74 11.00
C PHE A 275 0.77 -23.26 11.93
N ARG A 276 0.49 -24.20 12.85
CA ARG A 276 1.50 -24.73 13.77
C ARG A 276 2.76 -25.24 13.08
N SER A 277 3.90 -24.99 13.72
CA SER A 277 5.21 -25.40 13.20
C SER A 277 5.27 -26.92 13.00
N ASP A 278 4.82 -27.69 14.00
CA ASP A 278 4.87 -29.14 13.95
C ASP A 278 3.56 -29.73 13.41
N GLY A 279 3.64 -30.37 12.24
CA GLY A 279 2.51 -31.05 11.62
C GLY A 279 1.37 -30.12 11.18
N GLY A 280 1.67 -28.82 10.98
CA GLY A 280 0.71 -27.85 10.46
C GLY A 280 0.36 -28.11 9.00
N CYS A 281 -0.90 -27.86 8.63
CA CYS A 281 -1.34 -28.08 7.25
C CYS A 281 -0.72 -27.11 6.24
N TRP A 282 -0.15 -25.98 6.67
CA TRP A 282 0.47 -24.96 5.81
C TRP A 282 1.58 -25.51 4.89
N ASP A 283 2.31 -26.54 5.33
CA ASP A 283 3.41 -27.15 4.55
C ASP A 283 3.02 -28.47 3.86
N THR A 284 1.74 -28.86 3.91
CA THR A 284 1.23 -30.03 3.18
C THR A 284 1.02 -29.70 1.69
N PRO A 285 0.86 -30.70 0.80
CA PRO A 285 0.53 -30.44 -0.61
C PRO A 285 -0.69 -29.52 -0.80
N TYR A 286 -1.75 -29.72 -0.02
CA TYR A 286 -2.92 -28.84 -0.04
C TYR A 286 -2.61 -27.42 0.47
N GLY A 287 -1.87 -27.31 1.58
CA GLY A 287 -1.48 -26.01 2.15
C GLY A 287 -0.67 -25.17 1.17
N ARG A 288 0.32 -25.78 0.52
CA ARG A 288 1.14 -25.13 -0.51
C ARG A 288 0.30 -24.71 -1.72
N PHE A 289 -0.58 -25.59 -2.20
CA PHE A 289 -1.53 -25.27 -3.26
C PHE A 289 -2.41 -24.07 -2.93
N PHE A 290 -3.02 -24.06 -1.74
CA PHE A 290 -3.93 -22.99 -1.33
C PHE A 290 -3.19 -21.65 -1.15
N LEU A 291 -2.04 -21.66 -0.48
CA LEU A 291 -1.25 -20.45 -0.23
C LEU A 291 -0.65 -19.88 -1.52
N GLU A 292 -0.26 -20.72 -2.48
CA GLU A 292 0.17 -20.28 -3.80
C GLU A 292 -0.97 -19.62 -4.58
N TRP A 293 -2.17 -20.23 -4.58
CA TRP A 293 -3.35 -19.61 -5.18
C TRP A 293 -3.70 -18.27 -4.50
N TYR A 294 -3.80 -18.26 -3.16
CA TYR A 294 -4.25 -17.10 -2.40
C TYR A 294 -3.31 -15.90 -2.55
N SER A 295 -2.00 -16.12 -2.41
CA SER A 295 -1.00 -15.07 -2.66
C SER A 295 -0.90 -14.68 -4.14
N GLY A 296 -1.10 -15.64 -5.05
CA GLY A 296 -1.16 -15.41 -6.50
C GLY A 296 -2.29 -14.45 -6.89
N MET A 297 -3.45 -14.52 -6.24
CA MET A 297 -4.55 -13.58 -6.48
C MET A 297 -4.15 -12.13 -6.16
N LEU A 298 -3.36 -11.90 -5.11
CA LEU A 298 -2.86 -10.57 -4.77
C LEU A 298 -1.80 -10.07 -5.77
N ILE A 299 -0.94 -10.96 -6.28
CA ILE A 299 0.02 -10.64 -7.33
C ILE A 299 -0.71 -10.24 -8.62
N LEU A 300 -1.73 -11.01 -9.04
CA LEU A 300 -2.55 -10.71 -10.22
C LEU A 300 -3.29 -9.37 -10.08
N HIS A 301 -3.83 -9.08 -8.90
CA HIS A 301 -4.44 -7.78 -8.61
C HIS A 301 -3.42 -6.64 -8.77
N GLY A 302 -2.24 -6.78 -8.14
CA GLY A 302 -1.16 -5.81 -8.24
C GLY A 302 -0.67 -5.59 -9.67
N GLU A 303 -0.57 -6.67 -10.46
CA GLU A 303 -0.18 -6.63 -11.87
C GLU A 303 -1.18 -5.82 -12.71
N ARG A 304 -2.49 -6.08 -12.56
CA ARG A 304 -3.54 -5.31 -13.26
C ARG A 304 -3.48 -3.82 -12.91
N LEU A 305 -3.31 -3.50 -11.63
CA LEU A 305 -3.18 -2.10 -11.20
C LEU A 305 -1.91 -1.44 -11.76
N CYS A 306 -0.79 -2.17 -11.81
CA CYS A 306 0.44 -1.66 -12.43
C CYS A 306 0.25 -1.43 -13.94
N MET A 307 -0.42 -2.34 -14.65
CA MET A 307 -0.76 -2.16 -16.07
C MET A 307 -1.62 -0.93 -16.30
N ILE A 308 -2.67 -0.74 -15.50
CA ILE A 308 -3.56 0.44 -15.61
C ILE A 308 -2.78 1.72 -15.29
N ALA A 309 -1.97 1.73 -14.23
CA ALA A 309 -1.18 2.89 -13.85
C ALA A 309 -0.15 3.25 -14.93
N ASP A 310 0.55 2.27 -15.49
CA ASP A 310 1.47 2.48 -16.61
C ASP A 310 0.73 3.05 -17.82
N ALA A 311 -0.42 2.48 -18.20
CA ALA A 311 -1.22 3.00 -19.31
C ALA A 311 -1.71 4.44 -19.11
N VAL A 312 -2.11 4.81 -17.88
CA VAL A 312 -2.61 6.16 -17.56
C VAL A 312 -1.49 7.19 -17.47
N PHE A 313 -0.34 6.81 -16.91
CA PHE A 313 0.75 7.74 -16.59
C PHE A 313 1.96 7.65 -17.52
N SER A 314 1.93 6.77 -18.53
CA SER A 314 2.99 6.65 -19.53
C SER A 314 3.26 8.00 -20.20
N GLY A 315 4.54 8.33 -20.36
CA GLY A 315 4.99 9.60 -20.96
C GLY A 315 4.89 10.83 -20.06
N THR A 316 4.29 10.75 -18.86
CA THR A 316 4.17 11.91 -17.96
C THR A 316 5.42 12.17 -17.12
N GLY A 317 6.36 11.21 -17.10
CA GLY A 317 7.60 11.29 -16.30
C GLY A 317 7.43 11.02 -14.81
N VAL A 318 6.21 10.68 -14.34
CA VAL A 318 5.98 10.30 -12.94
C VAL A 318 6.49 8.88 -12.65
N THR A 319 6.96 8.66 -11.43
CA THR A 319 7.32 7.32 -10.94
C THR A 319 6.12 6.71 -10.22
N ILE A 320 5.69 5.54 -10.67
CA ILE A 320 4.67 4.74 -9.98
C ILE A 320 5.31 3.99 -8.82
N SER A 321 4.62 3.92 -7.68
CA SER A 321 5.08 3.16 -6.52
C SER A 321 3.94 2.32 -5.94
N GLY A 322 4.25 1.07 -5.61
CA GLY A 322 3.35 0.15 -4.94
C GLY A 322 3.74 -0.03 -3.48
N LYS A 323 2.78 0.15 -2.57
CA LYS A 323 2.97 -0.04 -1.13
C LYS A 323 2.72 -1.49 -0.72
N VAL A 324 3.72 -2.09 -0.08
CA VAL A 324 3.70 -3.43 0.52
C VAL A 324 3.78 -3.27 2.04
N ALA A 325 2.90 -3.94 2.78
CA ALA A 325 2.88 -3.80 4.24
C ALA A 325 4.02 -4.58 4.89
N GLY A 326 4.65 -3.99 5.91
CA GLY A 326 5.60 -4.67 6.78
C GLY A 326 4.87 -5.42 7.88
N ILE A 327 4.48 -6.67 7.61
CA ILE A 327 3.81 -7.55 8.56
C ILE A 327 4.89 -8.31 9.32
N HIS A 328 5.16 -7.86 10.54
CA HIS A 328 6.35 -8.30 11.27
C HIS A 328 6.07 -9.20 12.46
N TRP A 329 4.80 -9.28 12.90
CA TRP A 329 4.38 -10.20 13.95
C TRP A 329 4.32 -11.64 13.42
N HIS A 330 4.66 -12.61 14.28
CA HIS A 330 4.88 -14.03 13.94
C HIS A 330 6.02 -14.34 12.95
N TYR A 331 6.92 -13.40 12.67
CA TYR A 331 8.06 -13.57 11.76
C TYR A 331 9.01 -14.72 12.17
N TYR A 332 9.18 -14.98 13.47
CA TYR A 332 10.07 -16.04 13.95
C TYR A 332 9.42 -17.44 13.97
N THR A 333 8.12 -17.54 13.70
CA THR A 333 7.44 -18.83 13.53
C THR A 333 7.82 -19.47 12.20
N SER A 334 7.66 -20.78 12.03
CA SER A 334 8.01 -21.44 10.75
C SER A 334 7.06 -21.07 9.60
N SER A 335 5.77 -20.87 9.92
CA SER A 335 4.71 -20.65 8.95
C SER A 335 4.43 -19.19 8.64
N HIS A 336 4.84 -18.24 9.51
CA HIS A 336 4.58 -16.81 9.35
C HIS A 336 3.07 -16.50 9.16
N PRO A 337 2.19 -16.94 10.08
CA PRO A 337 0.74 -16.96 9.88
C PRO A 337 0.13 -15.60 9.53
N SER A 338 0.69 -14.50 10.03
CA SER A 338 0.19 -13.16 9.70
C SER A 338 0.55 -12.68 8.31
N GLU A 339 1.73 -13.07 7.80
CA GLU A 339 2.09 -12.80 6.41
C GLU A 339 1.19 -13.65 5.49
N LEU A 340 1.02 -14.94 5.81
CA LEU A 340 0.17 -15.85 5.04
C LEU A 340 -1.29 -15.38 4.95
N THR A 341 -1.89 -14.99 6.08
CA THR A 341 -3.29 -14.53 6.10
C THR A 341 -3.48 -13.18 5.41
N ALA A 342 -2.45 -12.35 5.33
CA ALA A 342 -2.47 -11.11 4.55
C ALA A 342 -2.23 -11.32 3.04
N GLY A 343 -1.96 -12.56 2.62
CA GLY A 343 -1.71 -12.91 1.22
C GLY A 343 -0.24 -12.83 0.81
N TYR A 344 0.69 -12.62 1.75
CA TYR A 344 2.12 -12.75 1.50
C TYR A 344 2.53 -14.18 1.83
N TYR A 345 2.77 -15.01 0.81
CA TYR A 345 3.23 -16.38 1.01
C TYR A 345 4.71 -16.42 1.41
N ASN A 346 5.05 -15.76 2.51
CA ASN A 346 6.35 -15.77 3.15
C ASN A 346 6.36 -16.87 4.21
N THR A 347 7.43 -17.64 4.28
CA THR A 347 7.67 -18.62 5.35
C THR A 347 9.16 -18.62 5.69
N LEU A 348 9.56 -19.41 6.70
CA LEU A 348 10.98 -19.51 7.07
C LEU A 348 11.87 -19.90 5.88
N LEU A 349 11.34 -20.68 4.93
CA LEU A 349 12.08 -21.25 3.80
C LEU A 349 11.67 -20.64 2.44
N ARG A 350 10.68 -19.73 2.40
CA ARG A 350 10.15 -19.14 1.16
C ARG A 350 10.09 -17.62 1.26
N ASP A 351 10.77 -16.94 0.34
CA ASP A 351 10.69 -15.48 0.19
C ASP A 351 9.37 -15.08 -0.48
N GLY A 352 8.40 -14.63 0.33
CA GLY A 352 7.08 -14.19 -0.13
C GLY A 352 7.07 -12.82 -0.81
N TYR A 353 8.10 -12.01 -0.59
CA TYR A 353 8.20 -10.64 -1.11
C TYR A 353 8.84 -10.59 -2.50
N LEU A 354 9.73 -11.53 -2.82
CA LEU A 354 10.41 -11.59 -4.12
C LEU A 354 9.45 -11.64 -5.31
N PRO A 355 8.38 -12.46 -5.34
CA PRO A 355 7.42 -12.45 -6.45
C PRO A 355 6.72 -11.09 -6.66
N ILE A 356 6.44 -10.37 -5.57
CA ILE A 356 5.85 -9.02 -5.63
C ILE A 356 6.86 -8.04 -6.24
N ALA A 357 8.12 -8.11 -5.81
CA ALA A 357 9.19 -7.28 -6.38
C ALA A 357 9.46 -7.58 -7.86
N GLN A 358 9.42 -8.85 -8.26
CA GLN A 358 9.52 -9.25 -9.68
C GLN A 358 8.37 -8.69 -10.51
N MET A 359 7.13 -8.74 -9.99
CA MET A 359 5.98 -8.13 -10.63
C MET A 359 6.17 -6.61 -10.78
N PHE A 360 6.60 -5.90 -9.74
CA PHE A 360 6.89 -4.47 -9.82
C PHE A 360 8.00 -4.13 -10.82
N ALA A 361 9.03 -4.97 -10.95
CA ALA A 361 10.14 -4.73 -11.87
C ALA A 361 9.69 -4.72 -13.34
N ARG A 362 8.75 -5.60 -13.70
CA ARG A 362 8.18 -5.67 -15.05
C ARG A 362 7.50 -4.36 -15.47
N TYR A 363 6.95 -3.60 -14.52
CA TYR A 363 6.23 -2.35 -14.75
C TYR A 363 7.00 -1.11 -14.28
N LYS A 364 8.29 -1.25 -13.94
CA LYS A 364 9.14 -0.16 -13.42
C LYS A 364 8.53 0.54 -12.20
N THR A 365 7.76 -0.19 -11.40
CA THR A 365 7.11 0.30 -10.19
C THR A 365 8.10 0.28 -9.03
N ALA A 366 8.23 1.41 -8.32
CA ALA A 366 9.02 1.49 -7.10
C ALA A 366 8.33 0.75 -5.93
N LEU A 367 9.11 0.08 -5.09
CA LEU A 367 8.58 -0.55 -3.88
C LEU A 367 8.49 0.48 -2.76
N CYS A 368 7.36 0.53 -2.06
CA CYS A 368 7.18 1.31 -0.84
C CYS A 368 6.89 0.38 0.33
N CYS A 369 7.58 0.53 1.47
CA CYS A 369 7.32 -0.27 2.66
C CYS A 369 7.63 0.48 3.96
N SER A 370 7.03 0.02 5.06
CA SER A 370 7.17 0.59 6.40
C SER A 370 8.27 -0.11 7.23
N CYS A 371 8.25 0.05 8.56
CA CYS A 371 9.14 -0.59 9.55
C CYS A 371 10.55 -0.01 9.68
N PHE A 372 10.85 1.13 9.05
CA PHE A 372 12.18 1.74 9.13
C PHE A 372 12.54 2.28 10.52
N ASP A 373 11.54 2.63 11.33
CA ASP A 373 11.63 3.22 12.67
C ASP A 373 11.56 2.19 13.81
N LEU A 374 11.21 0.94 13.49
CA LEU A 374 10.99 -0.13 14.46
C LEU A 374 12.28 -0.90 14.75
N ARG A 375 12.36 -1.47 15.96
CA ARG A 375 13.50 -2.25 16.44
C ARG A 375 13.01 -3.55 17.04
N ASP A 376 13.73 -4.65 16.81
CA ASP A 376 13.40 -5.92 17.45
C ASP A 376 13.56 -5.82 18.97
N ALA A 377 14.48 -4.99 19.46
CA ALA A 377 14.70 -4.77 20.90
C ALA A 377 13.53 -4.08 21.64
N GLU A 378 12.58 -3.48 20.91
CA GLU A 378 11.42 -2.79 21.49
C GLU A 378 10.14 -3.64 21.43
N ARG A 379 10.23 -4.89 20.93
CA ARG A 379 9.06 -5.74 20.72
C ARG A 379 8.50 -6.28 22.03
N THR A 380 7.18 -6.32 22.13
CA THR A 380 6.46 -6.97 23.21
C THR A 380 6.15 -8.44 22.90
N ASP A 381 6.10 -8.79 21.61
CA ASP A 381 5.83 -10.14 21.10
C ASP A 381 7.16 -10.89 20.85
N SER A 382 7.28 -12.13 21.35
CA SER A 382 8.46 -12.98 21.17
C SER A 382 8.75 -13.29 19.71
N GLU A 383 7.70 -13.40 18.90
CA GLU A 383 7.73 -13.91 17.54
C GLU A 383 7.84 -12.81 16.48
N SER A 384 7.86 -11.54 16.89
CA SER A 384 7.89 -10.39 16.00
C SER A 384 9.33 -10.00 15.58
N SER A 385 9.55 -9.66 14.32
CA SER A 385 10.83 -9.08 13.84
C SER A 385 10.62 -8.00 12.77
N PRO A 386 10.35 -6.74 13.15
CA PRO A 386 10.29 -5.66 12.19
C PRO A 386 11.60 -5.45 11.42
N GLU A 387 12.76 -5.68 12.06
CA GLU A 387 14.06 -5.56 11.37
C GLU A 387 14.28 -6.72 10.39
N GLY A 388 13.79 -7.92 10.71
CA GLY A 388 13.80 -9.09 9.83
C GLY A 388 12.94 -8.89 8.59
N THR A 389 11.67 -8.53 8.79
CA THR A 389 10.73 -8.20 7.70
C THR A 389 11.28 -7.11 6.79
N LEU A 390 11.82 -6.03 7.37
CA LEU A 390 12.41 -4.95 6.59
C LEU A 390 13.61 -5.42 5.75
N ARG A 391 14.48 -6.26 6.32
CA ARG A 391 15.64 -6.82 5.59
C ARG A 391 15.20 -7.67 4.40
N GLN A 392 14.13 -8.45 4.51
CA GLN A 392 13.59 -9.23 3.39
C GLN A 392 13.01 -8.34 2.29
N LEU A 393 12.17 -7.36 2.63
CA LEU A 393 11.60 -6.39 1.68
C LEU A 393 12.69 -5.60 0.93
N VAL A 394 13.67 -5.07 1.66
CA VAL A 394 14.84 -4.39 1.09
C VAL A 394 15.64 -5.34 0.20
N GLY A 395 15.84 -6.58 0.63
CA GLY A 395 16.53 -7.62 -0.13
C GLY A 395 15.83 -7.94 -1.45
N ALA A 396 14.51 -8.13 -1.43
CA ALA A 396 13.69 -8.35 -2.63
C ALA A 396 13.76 -7.16 -3.59
N ALA A 397 13.64 -5.93 -3.08
CA ALA A 397 13.78 -4.71 -3.88
C ALA A 397 15.16 -4.62 -4.56
N LYS A 398 16.24 -4.95 -3.84
CA LYS A 398 17.60 -4.98 -4.41
C LYS A 398 17.78 -6.06 -5.48
N LYS A 399 17.34 -7.29 -5.20
CA LYS A 399 17.41 -8.41 -6.16
C LYS A 399 16.74 -8.06 -7.49
N CYS A 400 15.68 -7.26 -7.45
CA CYS A 400 14.92 -6.83 -8.62
C CYS A 400 15.27 -5.41 -9.12
N ASN A 401 16.31 -4.77 -8.58
CA ASN A 401 16.75 -3.41 -8.95
C ASN A 401 15.62 -2.35 -8.90
N LEU A 402 14.74 -2.42 -7.90
CA LEU A 402 13.60 -1.49 -7.75
C LEU A 402 13.96 -0.27 -6.92
N PRO A 403 13.61 0.97 -7.33
CA PRO A 403 13.64 2.11 -6.41
C PRO A 403 12.85 1.83 -5.12
N LEU A 404 13.35 2.32 -3.99
CA LEU A 404 12.75 2.06 -2.68
C LEU A 404 12.29 3.36 -1.99
N ASN A 405 11.04 3.36 -1.54
CA ASN A 405 10.45 4.40 -0.71
C ASN A 405 10.22 3.82 0.69
N GLY A 406 10.96 4.29 1.69
CA GLY A 406 10.79 3.86 3.08
C GLY A 406 9.79 4.72 3.83
N GLU A 407 9.08 4.14 4.80
CA GLU A 407 8.17 4.82 5.73
C GLU A 407 8.41 4.38 7.18
N ASN A 408 8.09 5.27 8.13
CA ASN A 408 7.94 4.86 9.52
C ASN A 408 6.55 4.22 9.72
N SER A 409 6.48 3.24 10.62
CA SER A 409 5.25 2.56 11.01
C SER A 409 4.49 3.32 12.08
N VAL A 410 5.19 4.01 12.99
CA VAL A 410 4.56 4.78 14.09
C VAL A 410 5.00 6.22 14.01
N THR A 411 4.08 7.17 14.22
CA THR A 411 4.39 8.62 14.21
C THR A 411 5.10 9.05 15.50
N ARG A 412 6.33 8.56 15.70
CA ARG A 412 7.22 8.95 16.82
C ARG A 412 8.33 9.89 16.33
N LEU A 413 8.65 10.89 17.15
CA LEU A 413 9.69 11.92 16.90
C LEU A 413 10.75 11.95 17.99
N ASP A 414 11.12 10.79 18.51
CA ASP A 414 12.24 10.66 19.43
C ASP A 414 13.54 10.33 18.67
N ASP A 415 14.68 10.63 19.30
CA ASP A 415 16.00 10.41 18.72
C ASP A 415 16.24 8.92 18.41
N THR A 416 15.65 7.99 19.16
CA THR A 416 15.85 6.56 18.96
C THR A 416 15.21 6.09 17.66
N SER A 417 13.93 6.40 17.44
CA SER A 417 13.22 6.07 16.21
C SER A 417 13.81 6.76 14.98
N LEU A 418 14.17 8.05 15.06
CA LEU A 418 14.78 8.76 13.92
C LEU A 418 16.18 8.21 13.58
N ASN A 419 17.00 7.89 14.58
CA ASN A 419 18.30 7.26 14.33
C ASN A 419 18.16 5.85 13.75
N GLN A 420 17.12 5.10 14.15
CA GLN A 420 16.81 3.81 13.56
C GLN A 420 16.44 3.95 12.08
N VAL A 421 15.61 4.93 11.71
CA VAL A 421 15.32 5.22 10.29
C VAL A 421 16.59 5.48 9.49
N VAL A 422 17.50 6.33 10.00
CA VAL A 422 18.77 6.62 9.33
C VAL A 422 19.62 5.35 9.19
N ARG A 423 19.65 4.48 10.21
CA ARG A 423 20.36 3.20 10.17
C ARG A 423 19.75 2.25 9.15
N SER A 424 18.44 2.06 9.18
CA SER A 424 17.67 1.17 8.30
C SER A 424 17.77 1.60 6.83
N SER A 425 17.79 2.91 6.57
CA SER A 425 17.98 3.47 5.21
C SER A 425 19.31 3.07 4.57
N ARG A 426 20.32 2.76 5.37
CA ARG A 426 21.62 2.26 4.89
C ARG A 426 21.55 0.81 4.43
N LEU A 427 20.54 0.03 4.84
CA LEU A 427 20.35 -1.32 4.32
C LEU A 427 20.16 -1.29 2.81
N TYR A 428 19.54 -0.24 2.27
CA TYR A 428 19.35 -0.09 0.83
C TYR A 428 20.54 0.62 0.15
N SER A 429 21.18 1.54 0.86
CA SER A 429 22.24 2.40 0.31
C SER A 429 23.58 1.67 0.19
N GLY A 430 24.01 1.40 -1.04
CA GLY A 430 25.32 0.82 -1.36
C GLY A 430 25.82 1.32 -2.71
N ARG A 431 27.14 1.50 -2.85
CA ARG A 431 27.84 2.09 -4.02
C ARG A 431 27.61 1.38 -5.36
N THR A 432 26.93 0.22 -5.35
CA THR A 432 26.73 -0.64 -6.52
C THR A 432 25.28 -0.72 -6.99
N SER A 433 24.31 -0.18 -6.24
CA SER A 433 22.90 -0.22 -6.61
C SER A 433 22.55 1.11 -7.28
N GLY A 434 22.45 1.15 -8.62
CA GLY A 434 22.05 2.33 -9.38
C GLY A 434 20.59 2.78 -9.17
N THR A 435 20.01 2.45 -8.01
CA THR A 435 18.60 2.60 -7.67
C THR A 435 18.44 3.66 -6.57
N SER A 436 17.42 4.52 -6.70
CA SER A 436 17.20 5.62 -5.76
C SER A 436 16.48 5.15 -4.50
N PHE A 437 16.89 5.70 -3.35
CA PHE A 437 16.15 5.60 -2.09
C PHE A 437 15.59 6.97 -1.68
N SER A 438 14.39 6.95 -1.11
CA SER A 438 13.82 8.11 -0.43
C SER A 438 13.04 7.67 0.80
N PHE A 439 12.82 8.59 1.72
CA PHE A 439 12.08 8.33 2.94
C PHE A 439 10.85 9.23 3.02
N ASN A 440 9.71 8.67 3.40
CA ASN A 440 8.46 9.39 3.61
C ASN A 440 8.07 9.30 5.09
N TYR A 441 8.11 10.43 5.78
CA TYR A 441 7.74 10.53 7.19
C TYR A 441 6.22 10.65 7.33
N VAL A 442 5.62 9.68 8.03
CA VAL A 442 4.19 9.55 8.29
C VAL A 442 3.93 9.85 9.77
N ARG A 443 3.38 10.99 10.16
CA ARG A 443 2.66 12.01 9.39
C ARG A 443 2.90 13.39 9.99
N MET A 444 2.72 14.43 9.19
CA MET A 444 2.59 15.80 9.67
C MET A 444 1.38 15.94 10.59
N ASN A 445 1.62 16.44 11.80
CA ASN A 445 0.61 16.76 12.78
C ASN A 445 1.02 18.04 13.54
N LYS A 446 0.22 18.48 14.50
CA LYS A 446 0.54 19.67 15.29
C LYS A 446 1.85 19.50 16.06
N SER A 447 2.09 18.33 16.66
CA SER A 447 3.25 18.11 17.53
C SER A 447 4.58 18.06 16.78
N LEU A 448 4.58 17.80 15.47
CA LEU A 448 5.77 17.92 14.63
C LEU A 448 6.41 19.32 14.73
N PHE A 449 5.60 20.36 14.88
CA PHE A 449 6.03 21.76 14.93
C PHE A 449 6.32 22.27 16.35
N ASP A 450 6.17 21.44 17.38
CA ASP A 450 6.61 21.79 18.73
C ASP A 450 8.14 21.96 18.74
N PHE A 451 8.65 22.94 19.49
CA PHE A 451 10.05 23.38 19.43
C PHE A 451 11.08 22.22 19.46
N HIS A 452 10.94 21.28 20.41
CA HIS A 452 11.85 20.14 20.54
C HIS A 452 11.72 19.14 19.40
N ASN A 453 10.49 18.85 18.95
CA ASN A 453 10.23 17.90 17.87
C ASN A 453 10.70 18.46 16.53
N TRP A 454 10.48 19.74 16.30
CA TRP A 454 10.94 20.45 15.11
C TRP A 454 12.48 20.46 15.01
N SER A 455 13.16 20.69 16.14
CA SER A 455 14.63 20.61 16.20
C SER A 455 15.15 19.20 15.86
N ARG A 456 14.52 18.15 16.40
CA ARG A 456 14.85 16.76 16.06
C ARG A 456 14.58 16.44 14.60
N PHE A 457 13.42 16.85 14.09
CA PHE A 457 13.01 16.60 12.72
C PHE A 457 13.93 17.28 11.70
N THR A 458 14.25 18.56 11.89
CA THR A 458 15.18 19.29 11.01
C THR A 458 16.58 18.68 11.01
N LYS A 459 17.08 18.25 12.19
CA LYS A 459 18.33 17.49 12.31
C LYS A 459 18.27 16.16 11.53
N PHE A 460 17.16 15.44 11.64
CA PHE A 460 16.94 14.20 10.88
C PHE A 460 16.93 14.43 9.37
N VAL A 461 16.21 15.44 8.87
CA VAL A 461 16.16 15.80 7.44
C VAL A 461 17.57 16.08 6.92
N ARG A 462 18.38 16.86 7.65
CA ARG A 462 19.78 17.13 7.31
C ARG A 462 20.65 15.87 7.26
N GLN A 463 20.47 14.95 8.22
CA GLN A 463 21.23 13.70 8.25
C GLN A 463 20.90 12.77 7.09
N MET A 464 19.65 12.79 6.60
CA MET A 464 19.22 12.00 5.45
C MET A 464 19.72 12.60 4.14
N SER A 465 19.69 13.93 3.99
CA SER A 465 20.02 14.62 2.74
C SER A 465 21.51 14.87 2.51
N ASP A 466 22.33 14.97 3.56
CA ASP A 466 23.78 15.15 3.40
C ASP A 466 24.49 13.83 3.10
N ALA A 467 24.91 13.68 1.84
CA ALA A 467 25.72 12.59 1.32
C ALA A 467 26.93 12.23 2.19
N ARG A 468 27.65 13.22 2.73
CA ARG A 468 28.88 13.00 3.51
C ARG A 468 28.55 12.46 4.88
N THR A 469 27.56 13.03 5.57
CA THR A 469 27.08 12.50 6.86
C THR A 469 26.41 11.13 6.70
N PHE A 470 25.70 10.92 5.59
CA PHE A 470 25.03 9.68 5.25
C PHE A 470 26.04 8.54 4.97
N LEU A 471 27.12 8.85 4.25
CA LEU A 471 28.16 7.89 3.87
C LEU A 471 29.32 7.76 4.88
N ALA A 472 29.80 8.82 5.54
CA ALA A 472 30.95 8.76 6.47
C ALA A 472 30.69 7.85 7.69
N ARG A 473 29.43 7.64 8.07
CA ARG A 473 29.03 6.66 9.09
C ARG A 473 29.03 5.21 8.59
N LEU A 474 29.22 4.97 7.28
CA LEU A 474 29.51 3.64 6.73
C LEU A 474 30.97 3.25 7.01
N ASP A 475 31.90 4.18 6.84
CA ASP A 475 33.33 3.90 6.93
C ASP A 475 33.82 3.78 8.39
N PHE A 476 33.24 4.53 9.33
CA PHE A 476 33.63 4.43 10.75
C PHE A 476 33.35 3.04 11.37
N ARG A 477 32.48 2.21 10.77
CA ARG A 477 32.21 0.84 11.24
C ARG A 477 32.99 -0.25 10.51
N ARG A 478 33.73 0.07 9.44
CA ARG A 478 34.70 -0.88 8.85
C ARG A 478 36.03 -0.91 9.60
N GLY A 479 36.29 0.06 10.47
CA GLY A 479 37.55 0.18 11.24
C GLY A 479 37.58 -0.51 12.60
N GLN A 480 36.49 -1.13 13.08
CA GLN A 480 36.46 -1.76 14.40
C GLN A 480 36.17 -3.26 14.31
N ARG A 481 37.27 -4.01 14.24
CA ARG A 481 37.47 -5.43 14.60
C ARG A 481 36.83 -6.48 13.68
N TYR A 482 37.66 -6.92 12.73
CA TYR A 482 37.92 -8.35 12.55
C TYR A 482 38.32 -8.94 13.91
N LEU A 483 37.43 -9.70 14.53
CA LEU A 483 37.81 -10.85 15.35
C LEU A 483 36.82 -11.97 15.03
N SER A 484 37.40 -13.07 14.56
CA SER A 484 36.77 -14.34 14.21
C SER A 484 35.88 -14.87 15.34
N SER A 485 34.66 -15.27 15.00
CA SER A 485 34.00 -16.39 15.67
C SER A 485 33.12 -17.10 14.66
N MET A 486 33.62 -18.23 14.17
CA MET A 486 32.84 -19.24 13.48
C MET A 486 31.85 -19.91 14.46
N SER A 487 30.89 -20.64 13.86
CA SER A 487 29.99 -21.63 14.46
C SER A 487 28.62 -21.13 14.92
N VAL A 488 27.62 -21.33 14.05
CA VAL A 488 26.46 -22.20 14.34
C VAL A 488 26.02 -22.85 13.02
N VAL A 489 26.69 -23.95 12.65
CA VAL A 489 26.15 -24.97 11.74
C VAL A 489 26.22 -26.27 12.52
N TRP A 490 25.13 -26.58 13.23
CA TRP A 490 24.89 -27.87 13.87
C TRP A 490 23.39 -28.05 13.95
N VAL A 491 22.79 -28.73 12.97
CA VAL A 491 21.74 -29.77 13.11
C VAL A 491 21.51 -30.32 11.69
N VAL A 492 22.36 -31.23 11.23
CA VAL A 492 22.00 -32.37 10.36
C VAL A 492 23.07 -33.46 10.60
N SER A 493 22.63 -34.71 10.69
CA SER A 493 23.43 -35.95 10.70
C SER A 493 23.84 -36.49 12.08
N ARG A 494 22.98 -37.36 12.62
CA ARG A 494 23.40 -38.56 13.34
C ARG A 494 22.35 -39.66 13.17
N ALA A 495 22.54 -40.49 12.15
CA ALA A 495 22.03 -41.85 12.12
C ALA A 495 23.02 -42.72 11.32
N CYS A 496 23.35 -43.86 11.91
CA CYS A 496 24.04 -45.04 11.37
C CYS A 496 25.55 -45.22 11.62
N ALA A 497 25.81 -46.36 12.27
CA ALA A 497 27.00 -47.21 12.35
C ALA A 497 28.10 -46.76 13.33
N TYR A 498 28.50 -47.54 14.34
CA TYR A 498 28.67 -49.00 14.42
C TYR A 498 28.39 -49.58 15.83
N THR A 499 28.06 -50.88 15.82
CA THR A 499 27.75 -51.86 16.90
C THR A 499 26.45 -51.71 17.65
#